data_AF-A0A0F4GKP9-F1
#
_entry.id   AF-A0A0F4GKP9-F1
#
_cell.length_a   1.000
_cell.length_b   1.000
_cell.length_c   1.000
_cell.angle_alpha   90.00
_cell.angle_beta   90.00
_cell.angle_gamma   90.00
#
_symmetry.space_group_name_H-M   'P 1'
#
loop_
_entity.id
_entity.type
_entity.pdbx_description
1 polymer ?
#
loop_
_entity_poly.entity_id
_entity_poly.type
_entity_poly.pdbx_seq_one_letter_code
_entity_poly.pdbx_strand_id
1 'polypeptide(L)'
;MSLFPATSTRLGWLIVWASFAVGIVAELNNETSPTHSFKSRPDLHAPILTIDLIKPELVTPGYIFLAPYRNLDPAPYIYDNYGNLVWSGAGSGGPKTAHAPRVCTLRARGHGVIMDQSYRVVKTVESAGAGASSDMHEFKLTPFSDGTTALMTVYQPRRYDLTANPRFNIRDGLGWIVEGVFQKVDIETGALIFEWRSLDHVDPFAAWTLPGTTDTSGDGLTQQTPWDDFHLNSIDKNADGDYLLSARHVSAVYKVSGVDGHIIWQLGGNSPSFEQTNFAFSYQHHARWISENATHTLLSLFDNASNNYNWTGSESSGIILSIS
;
A
#
# COMPACT_ATOMS: atom_id res chain seq x y z
N MET A 1 24.44 9.73 75.99
CA MET A 1 24.06 8.54 75.20
C MET A 1 22.70 8.81 74.57
N SER A 2 22.70 9.41 73.38
CA SER A 2 21.59 9.39 72.40
C SER A 2 22.06 10.23 71.21
N LEU A 3 22.32 9.54 70.11
CA LEU A 3 22.85 10.05 68.85
C LEU A 3 21.67 10.52 67.98
N PHE A 4 21.77 11.72 67.42
CA PHE A 4 20.97 12.16 66.27
C PHE A 4 21.56 11.55 64.99
N PRO A 5 20.75 11.02 64.05
CA PRO A 5 21.26 10.49 62.81
C PRO A 5 21.42 11.59 61.75
N ALA A 6 22.47 11.40 60.95
CA ALA A 6 22.86 12.21 59.82
C ALA A 6 21.85 12.16 58.67
N THR A 7 21.59 13.32 58.07
CA THR A 7 20.89 13.46 56.78
C THR A 7 21.79 12.97 55.64
N SER A 8 21.41 11.88 54.99
CA SER A 8 21.98 11.42 53.72
C SER A 8 21.09 11.92 52.59
N THR A 9 21.55 12.93 51.86
CA THR A 9 21.01 13.32 50.55
C THR A 9 21.55 12.35 49.51
N ARG A 10 20.74 11.36 49.10
CA ARG A 10 21.01 10.58 47.89
C ARG A 10 20.52 11.36 46.68
N LEU A 11 21.47 11.93 45.95
CA LEU A 11 21.25 12.46 44.60
C LEU A 11 21.08 11.26 43.65
N GLY A 12 19.83 10.85 43.42
CA GLY A 12 19.48 9.82 42.45
C GLY A 12 19.57 10.40 41.04
N TRP A 13 20.59 10.01 40.29
CA TRP A 13 20.67 10.27 38.85
C TRP A 13 19.63 9.39 38.15
N LEU A 14 18.49 9.99 37.80
CA LEU A 14 17.57 9.43 36.81
C LEU A 14 18.24 9.52 35.44
N ILE A 15 18.91 8.45 35.02
CA ILE A 15 19.30 8.27 33.63
C ILE A 15 18.03 7.92 32.86
N VAL A 16 17.39 8.95 32.31
CA VAL A 16 16.37 8.78 31.28
C VAL A 16 17.11 8.28 30.04
N TRP A 17 17.00 6.98 29.77
CA TRP A 17 17.31 6.43 28.46
C TRP A 17 16.24 6.96 27.50
N ALA A 18 16.47 8.15 26.94
CA ALA A 18 15.80 8.58 25.74
C ALA A 18 16.36 7.72 24.60
N SER A 19 15.70 6.59 24.34
CA SER A 19 15.88 5.88 23.07
C SER A 19 15.33 6.78 21.97
N PHE A 20 16.17 7.68 21.47
CA PHE A 20 15.96 8.27 20.17
C PHE A 20 16.15 7.13 19.17
N ALA A 21 15.05 6.46 18.80
CA ALA A 21 14.99 5.79 17.52
C ALA A 21 15.11 6.91 16.48
N VAL A 22 16.35 7.18 16.05
CA VAL A 22 16.59 7.98 14.85
C VAL A 22 16.05 7.14 13.71
N GLY A 23 14.77 7.31 13.38
CA GLY A 23 14.26 6.86 12.11
C GLY A 23 15.10 7.56 11.05
N ILE A 24 15.87 6.79 10.29
CA ILE A 24 16.54 7.33 9.09
C ILE A 24 15.39 7.64 8.13
N VAL A 25 14.97 8.89 8.09
CA VAL A 25 14.13 9.37 7.00
C VAL A 25 15.07 9.49 5.81
N ALA A 26 14.83 8.70 4.75
CA ALA A 26 15.58 8.86 3.52
C ALA A 26 15.32 10.27 2.98
N GLU A 27 16.34 11.11 2.98
CA GLU A 27 16.31 12.43 2.39
C GLU A 27 16.64 12.33 0.90
N LEU A 28 16.22 13.33 0.12
CA LEU A 28 16.60 13.46 -1.28
C LEU A 28 18.04 13.98 -1.42
N ASN A 29 18.98 13.24 -0.86
CA ASN A 29 20.40 13.55 -0.85
C ASN A 29 21.22 12.34 -1.33
N ASN A 30 22.50 12.58 -1.61
CA ASN A 30 23.37 11.56 -2.19
C ASN A 30 23.81 10.47 -1.19
N GLU A 31 23.43 10.59 0.08
CA GLU A 31 23.79 9.63 1.14
C GLU A 31 22.67 8.60 1.35
N THR A 32 21.42 9.05 1.32
CA THR A 32 20.25 8.23 1.64
C THR A 32 19.37 7.89 0.43
N SER A 33 19.47 8.67 -0.66
CA SER A 33 18.79 8.40 -1.93
C SER A 33 19.67 8.77 -3.13
N PRO A 34 20.85 8.13 -3.29
CA PRO A 34 21.78 8.44 -4.38
C PRO A 34 21.16 8.17 -5.75
N THR A 35 21.53 9.01 -6.73
CA THR A 35 21.02 8.90 -8.10
C THR A 35 22.15 8.86 -9.13
N HIS A 36 21.91 8.21 -10.26
CA HIS A 36 22.80 8.24 -11.41
C HIS A 36 22.88 9.65 -12.00
N SER A 37 24.03 9.98 -12.59
CA SER A 37 24.20 11.15 -13.45
C SER A 37 24.74 10.70 -14.80
N PHE A 38 24.09 11.09 -15.88
CA PHE A 38 24.46 10.69 -17.25
C PHE A 38 24.96 11.88 -18.05
N LYS A 39 26.09 11.73 -18.76
CA LYS A 39 26.61 12.80 -19.64
C LYS A 39 25.66 13.13 -20.79
N SER A 40 24.99 12.12 -21.36
CA SER A 40 24.07 12.27 -22.48
C SER A 40 22.68 12.78 -22.08
N ARG A 41 22.30 12.55 -20.81
CA ARG A 41 21.02 12.92 -20.22
C ARG A 41 21.23 13.40 -18.78
N PRO A 42 21.91 14.56 -18.60
CA PRO A 42 22.21 15.09 -17.26
C PRO A 42 20.96 15.55 -16.50
N ASP A 43 19.81 15.60 -17.18
CA ASP A 43 18.50 15.86 -16.62
C ASP A 43 17.89 14.66 -15.87
N LEU A 44 18.48 13.45 -15.98
CA LEU A 44 17.94 12.25 -15.34
C LEU A 44 18.64 11.92 -14.02
N HIS A 45 17.83 11.67 -12.98
CA HIS A 45 18.27 11.31 -11.63
C HIS A 45 17.62 9.99 -11.19
N ALA A 46 17.90 8.91 -11.93
CA ALA A 46 17.41 7.58 -11.58
C ALA A 46 18.10 7.07 -10.30
N PRO A 47 17.39 6.43 -9.34
CA PRO A 47 18.01 5.90 -8.13
C PRO A 47 19.15 4.92 -8.44
N ILE A 48 20.17 4.90 -7.59
CA ILE A 48 21.19 3.85 -7.62
C ILE A 48 20.71 2.68 -6.77
N LEU A 49 20.72 1.47 -7.36
CA LEU A 49 20.40 0.25 -6.65
C LEU A 49 21.68 -0.49 -6.27
N THR A 50 21.88 -0.72 -4.97
CA THR A 50 22.88 -1.66 -4.48
C THR A 50 22.24 -3.03 -4.34
N ILE A 51 22.70 -4.00 -5.13
CA ILE A 51 22.15 -5.35 -5.16
C ILE A 51 23.21 -6.34 -4.69
N ASP A 52 22.97 -6.97 -3.54
CA ASP A 52 23.78 -8.05 -3.02
C ASP A 52 23.16 -9.41 -3.40
N LEU A 53 23.75 -10.10 -4.37
CA LEU A 53 23.28 -11.41 -4.83
C LEU A 53 23.86 -12.52 -3.95
N ILE A 54 23.08 -12.99 -2.98
CA ILE A 54 23.47 -14.08 -2.07
C ILE A 54 23.53 -15.44 -2.81
N LYS A 55 22.58 -15.68 -3.72
CA LYS A 55 22.46 -16.92 -4.50
C LYS A 55 22.25 -16.63 -5.99
N PRO A 56 23.31 -16.25 -6.73
CA PRO A 56 23.22 -15.85 -8.12
C PRO A 56 22.56 -16.91 -9.03
N GLU A 57 22.72 -18.18 -8.71
CA GLU A 57 22.16 -19.32 -9.45
C GLU A 57 20.63 -19.42 -9.38
N LEU A 58 20.00 -18.75 -8.41
CA LEU A 58 18.55 -18.70 -8.24
C LEU A 58 17.92 -17.45 -8.86
N VAL A 59 18.74 -16.54 -9.39
CA VAL A 59 18.25 -15.29 -9.99
C VAL A 59 17.57 -15.61 -11.31
N THR A 60 16.29 -15.28 -11.41
CA THR A 60 15.53 -15.43 -12.65
C THR A 60 16.05 -14.45 -13.71
N PRO A 61 16.19 -14.87 -14.99
CA PRO A 61 16.46 -13.94 -16.08
C PRO A 61 15.38 -12.88 -16.18
N GLY A 62 15.76 -11.62 -16.43
CA GLY A 62 14.79 -10.54 -16.63
C GLY A 62 15.30 -9.19 -16.19
N TYR A 63 14.33 -8.29 -15.95
CA TYR A 63 14.56 -6.94 -15.47
C TYR A 63 13.81 -6.69 -14.17
N ILE A 64 14.34 -5.77 -13.38
CA ILE A 64 13.73 -5.26 -12.16
C ILE A 64 12.94 -4.01 -12.52
N PHE A 65 11.65 -4.00 -12.21
CA PHE A 65 10.77 -2.85 -12.41
C PHE A 65 10.57 -2.14 -11.07
N LEU A 66 10.89 -0.85 -11.01
CA LEU A 66 10.81 -0.05 -9.79
C LEU A 66 10.08 1.26 -10.07
N ALA A 67 9.23 1.72 -9.17
CA ALA A 67 8.64 3.05 -9.23
C ALA A 67 8.74 3.72 -7.85
N PRO A 68 9.90 4.34 -7.53
CA PRO A 68 10.15 4.86 -6.20
C PRO A 68 9.23 6.05 -5.94
N TYR A 69 8.52 5.98 -4.82
CA TYR A 69 7.70 7.06 -4.30
C TYR A 69 8.58 8.09 -3.61
N ARG A 70 8.24 9.38 -3.72
CA ARG A 70 8.98 10.51 -3.11
C ARG A 70 10.50 10.50 -3.43
N ASN A 71 10.83 10.23 -4.69
CA ASN A 71 12.20 10.37 -5.20
C ASN A 71 12.42 11.76 -5.84
N LEU A 72 13.67 12.12 -6.18
CA LEU A 72 13.99 13.34 -6.92
C LEU A 72 13.29 13.35 -8.29
N ASP A 73 13.43 12.24 -9.01
CA ASP A 73 12.64 11.93 -10.20
C ASP A 73 11.73 10.73 -9.90
N PRO A 74 10.50 10.91 -9.39
CA PRO A 74 9.56 9.80 -9.30
C PRO A 74 9.19 9.36 -10.71
N ALA A 75 9.37 8.09 -11.06
CA ALA A 75 9.01 7.53 -12.37
C ALA A 75 9.12 6.00 -12.33
N PRO A 76 8.52 5.27 -13.28
CA PRO A 76 8.89 3.88 -13.50
C PRO A 76 10.31 3.80 -14.07
N TYR A 77 11.09 2.86 -13.56
CA TYR A 77 12.45 2.55 -13.97
C TYR A 77 12.56 1.05 -14.23
N ILE A 78 13.45 0.70 -15.16
CA ILE A 78 13.81 -0.68 -15.46
C ILE A 78 15.31 -0.82 -15.25
N TYR A 79 15.71 -1.78 -14.42
CA TYR A 79 17.11 -2.13 -14.16
C TYR A 79 17.38 -3.58 -14.57
N ASP A 80 18.62 -3.90 -14.88
CA ASP A 80 19.06 -5.30 -14.95
C ASP A 80 19.28 -5.89 -13.55
N ASN A 81 19.60 -7.19 -13.50
CA ASN A 81 19.85 -7.92 -12.24
C ASN A 81 21.12 -7.45 -11.49
N TYR A 82 21.90 -6.53 -12.06
CA TYR A 82 23.12 -5.97 -11.46
C TYR A 82 22.93 -4.50 -11.04
N GLY A 83 21.70 -3.97 -11.14
CA GLY A 83 21.39 -2.60 -10.75
C GLY A 83 21.78 -1.56 -11.80
N ASN A 84 22.08 -1.96 -13.04
CA ASN A 84 22.32 -1.00 -14.10
C ASN A 84 20.99 -0.51 -14.69
N LEU A 85 20.86 0.81 -14.83
CA LEU A 85 19.67 1.41 -15.44
C LEU A 85 19.55 1.01 -16.92
N VAL A 86 18.42 0.40 -17.29
CA VAL A 86 18.07 0.02 -18.66
C VAL A 86 17.13 1.05 -19.28
N TRP A 87 16.15 1.54 -18.50
CA TRP A 87 15.19 2.54 -18.97
C TRP A 87 14.68 3.44 -17.85
N SER A 88 14.44 4.72 -18.16
CA SER A 88 13.87 5.72 -17.26
C SER A 88 12.61 6.34 -17.83
N GLY A 89 11.50 6.17 -17.12
CA GLY A 89 10.22 6.79 -17.45
C GLY A 89 10.23 8.30 -17.28
N ALA A 90 11.07 8.84 -16.37
CA ALA A 90 11.28 10.28 -16.23
C ALA A 90 11.83 10.85 -17.54
N GLY A 91 12.71 10.11 -18.22
CA GLY A 91 13.28 10.56 -19.49
C GLY A 91 12.33 10.51 -20.68
N SER A 92 11.23 9.76 -20.59
CA SER A 92 10.20 9.67 -21.65
C SER A 92 9.01 10.59 -21.40
N GLY A 93 8.60 10.80 -20.15
CA GLY A 93 7.37 11.52 -19.81
C GLY A 93 7.53 12.62 -18.77
N GLY A 94 8.72 12.84 -18.24
CA GLY A 94 8.96 13.65 -17.06
C GLY A 94 8.59 12.91 -15.76
N PRO A 95 8.97 13.45 -14.59
CA PRO A 95 8.75 12.80 -13.31
C PRO A 95 7.26 12.72 -12.96
N LYS A 96 6.78 11.52 -12.66
CA LYS A 96 5.43 11.19 -12.18
C LYS A 96 5.46 9.98 -11.26
N THR A 97 4.69 10.06 -10.17
CA THR A 97 4.39 8.88 -9.35
C THR A 97 3.65 7.83 -10.19
N ALA A 98 4.18 6.61 -10.16
CA ALA A 98 3.57 5.43 -10.78
C ALA A 98 3.54 4.32 -9.72
N HIS A 99 2.50 3.48 -9.77
CA HIS A 99 2.35 2.33 -8.90
C HIS A 99 2.34 1.05 -9.75
N ALA A 100 2.96 -0.03 -9.27
CA ALA A 100 3.03 -1.34 -9.93
C ALA A 100 3.53 -1.32 -11.40
N PRO A 101 4.78 -0.90 -11.67
CA PRO A 101 5.34 -0.94 -13.01
C PRO A 101 5.39 -2.39 -13.54
N ARG A 102 4.64 -2.65 -14.60
CA ARG A 102 4.61 -3.93 -15.32
C ARG A 102 4.60 -3.65 -16.82
N VAL A 103 4.92 -4.65 -17.64
CA VAL A 103 4.76 -4.56 -19.11
C VAL A 103 3.25 -4.61 -19.45
N CYS A 104 2.51 -3.58 -19.03
CA CYS A 104 1.21 -3.11 -19.54
C CYS A 104 0.74 -1.87 -18.74
N THR A 105 0.59 -0.76 -19.48
CA THR A 105 -0.24 0.47 -19.30
C THR A 105 -0.21 1.29 -18.00
N LEU A 106 0.21 2.58 -18.08
CA LEU A 106 -0.04 3.60 -17.04
C LEU A 106 -0.02 5.05 -17.59
N ARG A 107 -1.11 5.82 -17.39
CA ARG A 107 -1.09 7.26 -17.04
C ARG A 107 -2.46 7.87 -16.68
N ALA A 108 -2.42 8.67 -15.61
CA ALA A 108 -3.31 9.75 -15.14
C ALA A 108 -4.44 9.41 -14.15
N ARG A 109 -4.65 10.35 -13.22
CA ARG A 109 -5.63 10.30 -12.13
C ARG A 109 -7.05 10.14 -12.69
N GLY A 110 -7.81 9.20 -12.14
CA GLY A 110 -9.26 9.09 -12.32
C GLY A 110 -9.75 7.97 -13.24
N HIS A 111 -8.89 7.30 -14.02
CA HIS A 111 -9.29 6.15 -14.84
C HIS A 111 -8.17 5.14 -15.12
N GLY A 112 -8.56 3.91 -15.43
CA GLY A 112 -7.69 2.88 -16.00
C GLY A 112 -7.55 3.01 -17.50
N VAL A 113 -6.38 2.67 -18.03
CA VAL A 113 -6.12 2.67 -19.48
C VAL A 113 -5.63 1.29 -19.88
N ILE A 114 -6.00 0.83 -21.07
CA ILE A 114 -5.52 -0.40 -21.69
C ILE A 114 -4.77 -0.01 -22.96
N MET A 115 -3.55 -0.51 -23.12
CA MET A 115 -2.70 -0.29 -24.29
C MET A 115 -2.39 -1.60 -25.02
N ASP A 116 -2.17 -1.51 -26.33
CA ASP A 116 -1.65 -2.61 -27.14
C ASP A 116 -0.12 -2.78 -26.97
N GLN A 117 0.45 -3.79 -27.64
CA GLN A 117 1.89 -4.08 -27.63
C GLN A 117 2.75 -2.98 -28.26
N SER A 118 2.13 -2.05 -29.00
CA SER A 118 2.79 -0.86 -29.56
C SER A 118 2.60 0.38 -28.66
N TYR A 119 2.14 0.20 -27.43
CA TYR A 119 1.86 1.25 -26.44
C TYR A 119 0.83 2.28 -26.90
N ARG A 120 -0.09 1.88 -27.79
CA ARG A 120 -1.22 2.73 -28.18
C ARG A 120 -2.39 2.45 -27.25
N VAL A 121 -3.05 3.51 -26.78
CA VAL A 121 -4.25 3.39 -25.98
C VAL A 121 -5.36 2.78 -26.83
N VAL A 122 -5.87 1.62 -26.42
CA VAL A 122 -6.99 0.92 -27.05
C VAL A 122 -8.31 1.12 -26.30
N LYS A 123 -8.24 1.38 -24.99
CA LYS A 123 -9.42 1.65 -24.17
C LYS A 123 -9.07 2.48 -22.93
N THR A 124 -10.03 3.27 -22.48
CA THR A 124 -10.04 3.92 -21.17
C THR A 124 -11.25 3.40 -20.40
N VAL A 125 -11.05 3.08 -19.13
CA VAL A 125 -12.03 2.49 -18.23
C VAL A 125 -12.16 3.39 -17.01
N GLU A 126 -13.34 3.98 -16.83
CA GLU A 126 -13.66 4.86 -15.70
C GLU A 126 -14.29 4.07 -14.56
N SER A 127 -14.18 4.57 -13.33
CA SER A 127 -14.98 4.07 -12.21
C SER A 127 -16.46 4.45 -12.39
N ALA A 128 -17.36 3.58 -11.93
CA ALA A 128 -18.79 3.84 -11.95
C ALA A 128 -19.22 4.63 -10.69
N GLY A 129 -20.28 5.43 -10.83
CA GLY A 129 -20.87 6.17 -9.71
C GLY A 129 -20.42 7.63 -9.57
N ALA A 130 -21.26 8.45 -8.94
CA ALA A 130 -21.03 9.88 -8.82
C ALA A 130 -19.93 10.19 -7.79
N GLY A 131 -18.91 10.94 -8.20
CA GLY A 131 -17.81 11.36 -7.32
C GLY A 131 -16.75 10.27 -7.04
N ALA A 132 -16.90 9.09 -7.65
CA ALA A 132 -15.86 8.07 -7.67
C ALA A 132 -14.73 8.52 -8.60
N SER A 133 -13.56 8.82 -8.03
CA SER A 133 -12.32 8.87 -8.81
C SER A 133 -11.64 7.53 -8.63
N SER A 134 -11.25 6.88 -9.72
CA SER A 134 -10.40 5.71 -9.62
C SER A 134 -9.11 6.11 -8.88
N ASP A 135 -8.74 5.26 -7.94
CA ASP A 135 -7.49 5.37 -7.21
C ASP A 135 -6.36 4.70 -8.01
N MET A 136 -5.12 5.08 -7.70
CA MET A 136 -3.94 4.65 -8.43
C MET A 136 -3.34 3.32 -7.95
N HIS A 137 -3.84 2.74 -6.85
CA HIS A 137 -3.22 1.57 -6.26
C HIS A 137 -3.51 0.27 -7.03
N GLU A 138 -4.69 0.15 -7.63
CA GLU A 138 -5.03 -1.03 -8.43
C GLU A 138 -5.89 -0.71 -9.65
N PHE A 139 -5.46 -1.26 -10.78
CA PHE A 139 -6.25 -1.44 -12.00
C PHE A 139 -5.82 -2.77 -12.61
N LYS A 140 -6.65 -3.81 -12.62
CA LYS A 140 -6.24 -5.15 -13.05
C LYS A 140 -7.29 -5.80 -13.93
N LEU A 141 -6.87 -6.32 -15.09
CA LEU A 141 -7.71 -7.22 -15.87
C LEU A 141 -7.68 -8.60 -15.21
N THR A 142 -8.86 -9.21 -15.06
CA THR A 142 -8.93 -10.55 -14.48
C THR A 142 -8.86 -11.61 -15.58
N PRO A 143 -8.05 -12.66 -15.42
CA PRO A 143 -8.01 -13.77 -16.38
C PRO A 143 -9.34 -14.54 -16.40
N PHE A 144 -10.11 -14.48 -15.32
CA PHE A 144 -11.41 -15.14 -15.15
C PHE A 144 -12.57 -14.48 -15.92
N SER A 145 -12.26 -13.57 -16.83
CA SER A 145 -13.23 -12.85 -17.65
C SER A 145 -12.80 -12.74 -19.11
N ASP A 146 -11.78 -13.49 -19.54
CA ASP A 146 -11.22 -13.40 -20.90
C ASP A 146 -10.86 -11.96 -21.30
N GLY A 147 -10.45 -11.13 -20.32
CA GLY A 147 -10.08 -9.73 -20.56
C GLY A 147 -11.25 -8.77 -20.78
N THR A 148 -12.50 -9.17 -20.47
CA THR A 148 -13.68 -8.31 -20.62
C THR A 148 -13.98 -7.44 -19.40
N THR A 149 -13.38 -7.73 -18.25
CA THR A 149 -13.63 -6.98 -17.01
C THR A 149 -12.35 -6.51 -16.34
N ALA A 150 -12.43 -5.34 -15.72
CA ALA A 150 -11.36 -4.74 -14.93
C ALA A 150 -11.77 -4.62 -13.46
N LEU A 151 -10.82 -4.84 -12.57
CA LEU A 151 -10.88 -4.48 -11.17
C LEU A 151 -10.19 -3.13 -10.98
N MET A 152 -10.77 -2.27 -10.16
CA MET A 152 -10.17 -1.00 -9.80
C MET A 152 -10.51 -0.60 -8.38
N THR A 153 -9.59 0.15 -7.79
CA THR A 153 -9.80 0.82 -6.50
C THR A 153 -10.43 2.19 -6.73
N VAL A 154 -11.25 2.61 -5.78
CA VAL A 154 -11.92 3.90 -5.75
C VAL A 154 -11.88 4.40 -4.31
N TYR A 155 -11.61 5.68 -4.14
CA TYR A 155 -11.72 6.33 -2.84
C TYR A 155 -12.92 7.27 -2.81
N GLN A 156 -13.78 7.08 -1.81
CA GLN A 156 -15.01 7.86 -1.67
C GLN A 156 -15.12 8.50 -0.28
N PRO A 157 -15.03 9.84 -0.18
CA PRO A 157 -15.29 10.54 1.07
C PRO A 157 -16.74 10.38 1.52
N ARG A 158 -16.95 9.99 2.78
CA ARG A 158 -18.25 9.94 3.46
C ARG A 158 -18.20 10.66 4.80
N ARG A 159 -19.37 11.14 5.22
CA ARG A 159 -19.58 11.55 6.62
C ARG A 159 -19.66 10.31 7.50
N TYR A 160 -18.97 10.33 8.64
CA TYR A 160 -18.99 9.24 9.63
C TYR A 160 -18.95 9.82 11.04
N ASP A 161 -19.52 9.12 12.01
CA ASP A 161 -19.44 9.53 13.41
C ASP A 161 -18.08 9.13 14.00
N LEU A 162 -17.17 10.10 14.00
CA LEU A 162 -15.81 9.96 14.53
C LEU A 162 -15.71 10.40 16.01
N THR A 163 -16.81 10.84 16.62
CA THR A 163 -16.79 11.39 17.98
C THR A 163 -16.63 10.32 19.06
N ALA A 164 -16.92 9.06 18.72
CA ALA A 164 -16.83 7.93 19.65
C ALA A 164 -15.40 7.63 20.12
N ASN A 165 -14.37 8.02 19.35
CA ASN A 165 -12.98 7.86 19.76
C ASN A 165 -12.38 9.20 20.23
N PRO A 166 -12.14 9.38 21.54
CA PRO A 166 -11.64 10.65 22.08
C PRO A 166 -10.24 11.03 21.57
N ARG A 167 -9.50 10.08 20.96
CA ARG A 167 -8.17 10.33 20.37
C ARG A 167 -8.24 11.06 19.04
N PHE A 168 -9.39 11.07 18.36
CA PHE A 168 -9.52 11.69 17.04
C PHE A 168 -9.60 13.21 17.10
N ASN A 169 -9.81 13.79 18.28
CA ASN A 169 -10.00 15.23 18.47
C ASN A 169 -11.12 15.83 17.59
N ILE A 170 -12.10 15.01 17.20
CA ILE A 170 -13.31 15.40 16.50
C ILE A 170 -14.44 15.35 17.52
N ARG A 171 -14.95 16.52 17.91
CA ARG A 171 -15.90 16.65 19.04
C ARG A 171 -17.27 17.17 18.63
N ASP A 172 -17.34 17.88 17.50
CA ASP A 172 -18.55 18.59 17.08
C ASP A 172 -19.07 18.03 15.75
N GLY A 173 -19.97 17.05 15.85
CA GLY A 173 -20.69 16.47 14.71
C GLY A 173 -19.94 15.37 13.95
N LEU A 174 -20.48 15.00 12.78
CA LEU A 174 -19.90 13.96 11.92
C LEU A 174 -18.60 14.44 11.28
N GLY A 175 -17.54 13.65 11.41
CA GLY A 175 -16.30 13.84 10.68
C GLY A 175 -16.37 13.29 9.26
N TRP A 176 -15.21 13.20 8.61
CA TRP A 176 -15.06 12.69 7.25
C TRP A 176 -14.09 11.50 7.23
N ILE A 177 -14.55 10.39 6.66
CA ILE A 177 -13.72 9.23 6.32
C ILE A 177 -13.63 9.13 4.80
N VAL A 178 -12.53 8.62 4.27
CA VAL A 178 -12.45 8.15 2.89
C VAL A 178 -12.43 6.63 2.91
N GLU A 179 -13.52 6.03 2.44
CA GLU A 179 -13.61 4.58 2.41
C GLU A 179 -12.84 4.00 1.23
N GLY A 180 -12.33 2.79 1.40
CA GLY A 180 -11.81 1.99 0.30
C GLY A 180 -12.95 1.27 -0.41
N VAL A 181 -13.15 1.59 -1.68
CA VAL A 181 -14.09 0.88 -2.55
C VAL A 181 -13.30 0.10 -3.58
N PHE A 182 -13.74 -1.11 -3.91
CA PHE A 182 -13.35 -1.71 -5.18
C PHE A 182 -14.53 -1.99 -6.07
N GLN A 183 -14.29 -1.85 -7.37
CA GLN A 183 -15.27 -2.10 -8.41
C GLN A 183 -14.74 -3.13 -9.39
N LYS A 184 -15.62 -4.03 -9.82
CA LYS A 184 -15.47 -4.80 -11.05
C LYS A 184 -16.36 -4.13 -12.10
N VAL A 185 -15.75 -3.70 -13.20
CA VAL A 185 -16.44 -3.03 -14.30
C VAL A 185 -16.29 -3.81 -15.59
N ASP A 186 -17.35 -3.82 -16.39
CA ASP A 186 -17.29 -4.28 -17.78
C ASP A 186 -16.51 -3.25 -18.59
N ILE A 187 -15.46 -3.69 -19.28
CA ILE A 187 -14.55 -2.80 -20.00
C ILE A 187 -15.25 -2.16 -21.20
N GLU A 188 -16.13 -2.90 -21.88
CA GLU A 188 -16.72 -2.43 -23.13
C GLU A 188 -17.82 -1.40 -22.88
N THR A 189 -18.73 -1.72 -21.97
CA THR A 189 -19.93 -0.94 -21.65
C THR A 189 -19.74 0.06 -20.53
N GLY A 190 -18.70 -0.11 -19.69
CA GLY A 190 -18.51 0.66 -18.45
C GLY A 190 -19.50 0.28 -17.34
N ALA A 191 -20.26 -0.80 -17.50
CA ALA A 191 -21.24 -1.23 -16.50
C ALA A 191 -20.56 -1.72 -15.22
N LEU A 192 -21.09 -1.30 -14.06
CA LEU A 192 -20.71 -1.82 -12.76
C LEU A 192 -21.24 -3.25 -12.60
N ILE A 193 -20.34 -4.21 -12.40
CA ILE A 193 -20.67 -5.63 -12.20
C ILE A 193 -20.69 -5.97 -10.71
N PHE A 194 -19.75 -5.43 -9.94
CA PHE A 194 -19.61 -5.69 -8.52
C PHE A 194 -19.00 -4.47 -7.84
N GLU A 195 -19.47 -4.15 -6.64
CA GLU A 195 -18.94 -3.08 -5.80
C GLU A 195 -18.87 -3.57 -4.37
N TRP A 196 -17.75 -3.26 -3.70
CA TRP A 196 -17.55 -3.54 -2.29
C TRP A 196 -17.01 -2.30 -1.62
N ARG A 197 -17.53 -2.00 -0.42
CA ARG A 197 -17.29 -0.75 0.31
C ARG A 197 -16.78 -1.09 1.70
N SER A 198 -15.60 -0.60 2.08
CA SER A 198 -15.00 -0.96 3.37
C SER A 198 -15.91 -0.67 4.57
N LEU A 199 -16.63 0.45 4.55
CA LEU A 199 -17.52 0.86 5.65
C LEU A 199 -18.74 -0.04 5.86
N ASP A 200 -19.10 -0.86 4.86
CA ASP A 200 -20.21 -1.81 4.99
C ASP A 200 -19.77 -3.12 5.66
N HIS A 201 -18.46 -3.35 5.81
CA HIS A 201 -17.88 -4.63 6.23
C HIS A 201 -16.84 -4.55 7.35
N VAL A 202 -16.13 -3.44 7.49
CA VAL A 202 -15.03 -3.25 8.45
C VAL A 202 -15.28 -1.99 9.26
N ASP A 203 -15.26 -2.12 10.58
CA ASP A 203 -15.36 -0.99 11.49
C ASP A 203 -14.10 -0.09 11.33
N PRO A 204 -14.25 1.22 11.05
CA PRO A 204 -13.12 2.14 10.98
C PRO A 204 -12.22 2.13 12.22
N PHE A 205 -12.76 1.82 13.39
CA PHE A 205 -11.96 1.70 14.63
C PHE A 205 -11.03 0.49 14.64
N ALA A 206 -11.09 -0.39 13.63
CA ALA A 206 -10.10 -1.43 13.39
C ALA A 206 -8.75 -0.89 12.87
N ALA A 207 -8.71 0.34 12.38
CA ALA A 207 -7.51 0.97 11.88
C ALA A 207 -6.46 1.16 12.99
N TRP A 208 -5.20 0.91 12.64
CA TRP A 208 -4.03 1.20 13.49
C TRP A 208 -3.54 2.65 13.35
N THR A 209 -4.20 3.44 12.52
CA THR A 209 -3.88 4.84 12.23
C THR A 209 -4.93 5.74 12.86
N LEU A 210 -4.54 6.97 13.21
CA LEU A 210 -5.47 8.01 13.65
C LEU A 210 -5.59 9.06 12.53
N PRO A 211 -6.62 9.93 12.57
CA PRO A 211 -6.69 11.07 11.68
C PRO A 211 -5.41 11.91 11.72
N GLY A 212 -4.86 12.21 10.54
CA GLY A 212 -3.67 13.02 10.35
C GLY A 212 -2.33 12.39 10.77
N THR A 213 -2.28 11.08 11.04
CA THR A 213 -1.05 10.40 11.50
C THR A 213 -0.41 9.48 10.47
N THR A 214 -0.66 9.71 9.18
CA THR A 214 0.01 9.02 8.08
C THR A 214 0.34 10.01 6.96
N ASP A 215 1.12 9.53 6.00
CA ASP A 215 1.52 10.31 4.83
C ASP A 215 0.43 10.52 3.77
N THR A 216 -0.71 9.83 3.95
CA THR A 216 -1.80 9.74 2.98
C THR A 216 -3.15 10.13 3.58
N SER A 217 -3.29 10.06 4.91
CA SER A 217 -4.54 10.36 5.60
C SER A 217 -4.69 11.83 5.97
N GLY A 218 -5.89 12.37 5.79
CA GLY A 218 -6.29 13.67 6.33
C GLY A 218 -6.68 13.62 7.81
N ASP A 219 -7.01 14.80 8.36
CA ASP A 219 -7.40 15.03 9.76
C ASP A 219 -8.86 14.67 10.09
N GLY A 220 -9.64 14.26 9.10
CA GLY A 220 -11.05 13.89 9.24
C GLY A 220 -12.01 15.07 9.45
N LEU A 221 -11.53 16.32 9.38
CA LEU A 221 -12.35 17.51 9.65
C LEU A 221 -13.16 17.98 8.44
N THR A 222 -12.64 17.76 7.22
CA THR A 222 -13.27 18.21 5.98
C THR A 222 -13.33 17.10 4.94
N GLN A 223 -14.20 17.27 3.93
CA GLN A 223 -14.27 16.34 2.80
C GLN A 223 -12.97 16.26 2.00
N GLN A 224 -12.14 17.31 2.04
CA GLN A 224 -10.86 17.41 1.35
C GLN A 224 -9.70 16.81 2.17
N THR A 225 -9.90 16.65 3.48
CA THR A 225 -8.95 16.04 4.42
C THR A 225 -9.59 14.88 5.17
N PRO A 226 -10.26 13.93 4.49
CA PRO A 226 -10.91 12.82 5.18
C PRO A 226 -9.86 11.91 5.82
N TRP A 227 -10.22 11.28 6.94
CA TRP A 227 -9.40 10.23 7.54
C TRP A 227 -9.47 8.98 6.67
N ASP A 228 -8.31 8.46 6.28
CA ASP A 228 -8.19 7.22 5.54
C ASP A 228 -7.96 6.08 6.53
N ASP A 229 -9.02 5.36 6.87
CA ASP A 229 -9.02 4.31 7.90
C ASP A 229 -8.59 2.94 7.34
N PHE A 230 -8.94 2.68 6.08
CA PHE A 230 -8.79 1.35 5.47
C PHE A 230 -7.59 1.28 4.52
N HIS A 231 -7.45 2.27 3.63
CA HIS A 231 -6.40 2.36 2.61
C HIS A 231 -6.22 1.06 1.79
N LEU A 232 -7.23 0.75 0.98
CA LEU A 232 -7.25 -0.40 0.08
C LEU A 232 -6.21 -0.20 -1.03
N ASN A 233 -5.23 -1.11 -1.12
CA ASN A 233 -4.06 -0.90 -1.96
C ASN A 233 -3.73 -2.03 -2.95
N SER A 234 -4.47 -3.13 -2.91
CA SER A 234 -4.42 -4.15 -3.96
C SER A 234 -5.65 -5.04 -3.92
N ILE A 235 -6.00 -5.56 -5.10
CA ILE A 235 -7.11 -6.47 -5.30
C ILE A 235 -6.63 -7.61 -6.18
N ASP A 236 -6.85 -8.85 -5.75
CA ASP A 236 -6.71 -10.02 -6.59
C ASP A 236 -8.03 -10.81 -6.66
N LYS A 237 -8.11 -11.75 -7.59
CA LYS A 237 -9.27 -12.63 -7.77
C LYS A 237 -8.81 -14.09 -7.88
N ASN A 238 -9.55 -15.03 -7.30
CA ASN A 238 -9.27 -16.46 -7.44
C ASN A 238 -10.22 -17.12 -8.48
N ALA A 239 -10.02 -18.43 -8.70
CA ALA A 239 -10.82 -19.21 -9.65
C ALA A 239 -12.27 -19.42 -9.19
N ASP A 240 -12.53 -19.42 -7.88
CA ASP A 240 -13.87 -19.57 -7.30
C ASP A 240 -14.73 -18.30 -7.44
N GLY A 241 -14.10 -17.19 -7.80
CA GLY A 241 -14.76 -15.91 -7.98
C GLY A 241 -14.58 -14.93 -6.83
N ASP A 242 -13.91 -15.33 -5.75
CA ASP A 242 -13.63 -14.53 -4.57
C ASP A 242 -12.48 -13.55 -4.78
N TYR A 243 -12.43 -12.54 -3.92
CA TYR A 243 -11.50 -11.43 -3.99
C TYR A 243 -10.53 -11.45 -2.81
N LEU A 244 -9.26 -11.09 -3.07
CA LEU A 244 -8.24 -10.88 -2.05
C LEU A 244 -7.96 -9.38 -1.99
N LEU A 245 -8.20 -8.78 -0.83
CA LEU A 245 -7.99 -7.35 -0.60
C LEU A 245 -6.83 -7.16 0.36
N SER A 246 -5.94 -6.20 0.08
CA SER A 246 -4.95 -5.73 1.05
C SER A 246 -5.24 -4.30 1.47
N ALA A 247 -5.27 -4.08 2.78
CA ALA A 247 -5.61 -2.79 3.36
C ALA A 247 -4.50 -2.36 4.33
N ARG A 248 -3.84 -1.24 3.99
CA ARG A 248 -2.61 -0.76 4.65
C ARG A 248 -2.88 -0.35 6.09
N HIS A 249 -3.92 0.45 6.34
CA HIS A 249 -4.11 1.13 7.62
C HIS A 249 -4.71 0.23 8.71
N VAL A 250 -5.36 -0.87 8.32
CA VAL A 250 -5.76 -1.95 9.22
C VAL A 250 -4.73 -3.08 9.32
N SER A 251 -3.64 -3.01 8.55
CA SER A 251 -2.58 -4.04 8.48
C SER A 251 -3.14 -5.45 8.30
N ALA A 252 -4.08 -5.59 7.36
CA ALA A 252 -4.81 -6.83 7.16
C ALA A 252 -5.05 -7.16 5.68
N VAL A 253 -5.13 -8.46 5.41
CA VAL A 253 -5.52 -9.04 4.11
C VAL A 253 -6.85 -9.77 4.30
N TYR A 254 -7.79 -9.57 3.38
CA TYR A 254 -9.14 -10.15 3.47
C TYR A 254 -9.43 -11.02 2.26
N LYS A 255 -10.01 -12.20 2.48
CA LYS A 255 -10.75 -12.90 1.42
C LYS A 255 -12.22 -12.51 1.51
N VAL A 256 -12.76 -12.04 0.41
CA VAL A 256 -14.12 -11.52 0.28
C VAL A 256 -14.88 -12.37 -0.73
N SER A 257 -16.09 -12.79 -0.38
CA SER A 257 -16.93 -13.59 -1.26
C SER A 257 -17.28 -12.82 -2.52
N GLY A 258 -17.09 -13.46 -3.67
CA GLY A 258 -17.48 -12.92 -4.97
C GLY A 258 -18.99 -12.88 -5.22
N VAL A 259 -19.78 -13.44 -4.30
CA VAL A 259 -21.24 -13.59 -4.45
C VAL A 259 -21.98 -12.42 -3.82
N ASP A 260 -21.67 -12.10 -2.57
CA ASP A 260 -22.41 -11.14 -1.74
C ASP A 260 -21.49 -10.14 -1.01
N GLY A 261 -20.17 -10.25 -1.17
CA GLY A 261 -19.20 -9.35 -0.56
C GLY A 261 -18.92 -9.59 0.93
N HIS A 262 -19.43 -10.66 1.55
CA HIS A 262 -19.05 -10.93 2.95
C HIS A 262 -17.57 -11.31 3.08
N ILE A 263 -16.95 -10.94 4.20
CA ILE A 263 -15.58 -11.34 4.52
C ILE A 263 -15.60 -12.82 4.93
N ILE A 264 -14.91 -13.66 4.15
CA ILE A 264 -14.76 -15.10 4.41
C ILE A 264 -13.71 -15.31 5.51
N TRP A 265 -12.57 -14.63 5.39
CA TRP A 265 -11.54 -14.63 6.42
C TRP A 265 -10.69 -13.37 6.38
N GLN A 266 -10.02 -13.10 7.48
CA GLN A 266 -9.06 -12.02 7.68
C GLN A 266 -7.71 -12.59 8.12
N LEU A 267 -6.63 -12.17 7.46
CA LEU A 267 -5.25 -12.41 7.86
C LEU A 267 -4.67 -11.10 8.42
N GLY A 268 -4.09 -11.15 9.61
CA GLY A 268 -3.57 -9.96 10.30
C GLY A 268 -4.65 -9.03 10.83
N GLY A 269 -4.28 -7.79 11.11
CA GLY A 269 -5.16 -6.79 11.71
C GLY A 269 -5.60 -7.12 13.13
N ASN A 270 -6.71 -6.52 13.56
CA ASN A 270 -7.20 -6.61 14.93
C ASN A 270 -8.05 -7.86 15.24
N SER A 271 -8.55 -8.55 14.21
CA SER A 271 -9.48 -9.68 14.31
C SER A 271 -9.10 -10.81 13.35
N PRO A 272 -7.87 -11.35 13.43
CA PRO A 272 -7.41 -12.37 12.50
C PRO A 272 -8.21 -13.69 12.66
N SER A 273 -8.55 -14.31 11.54
CA SER A 273 -9.18 -15.64 11.49
C SER A 273 -8.18 -16.78 11.73
N PHE A 274 -6.88 -16.49 11.64
CA PHE A 274 -5.80 -17.48 11.75
C PHE A 274 -4.76 -17.02 12.77
N GLU A 275 -4.16 -17.98 13.46
CA GLU A 275 -2.96 -17.72 14.26
C GLU A 275 -1.75 -17.58 13.33
N GLN A 276 -1.10 -16.42 13.36
CA GLN A 276 0.13 -16.19 12.61
C GLN A 276 1.32 -16.79 13.37
N THR A 277 2.05 -17.68 12.72
CA THR A 277 3.22 -18.33 13.32
C THR A 277 4.48 -17.91 12.57
N ASN A 278 5.49 -17.44 13.30
CA ASN A 278 6.84 -17.15 12.80
C ASN A 278 6.97 -15.95 11.83
N PHE A 279 5.93 -15.13 11.67
CA PHE A 279 6.01 -13.87 10.93
C PHE A 279 5.00 -12.85 11.47
N ALA A 280 5.28 -11.59 11.23
CA ALA A 280 4.36 -10.47 11.39
C ALA A 280 4.52 -9.57 10.16
N PHE A 281 3.47 -8.81 9.83
CA PHE A 281 3.52 -7.78 8.80
C PHE A 281 2.66 -6.59 9.22
N SER A 282 2.94 -5.42 8.67
CA SER A 282 2.12 -4.24 8.85
C SER A 282 2.19 -3.30 7.65
N TYR A 283 1.14 -2.52 7.45
CA TYR A 283 1.08 -1.53 6.37
C TYR A 283 1.40 -2.12 4.97
N GLN A 284 1.09 -3.40 4.79
CA GLN A 284 1.49 -4.21 3.65
C GLN A 284 0.80 -3.78 2.36
N HIS A 285 1.44 -4.09 1.24
CA HIS A 285 0.93 -3.87 -0.11
C HIS A 285 0.97 -5.16 -0.92
N HIS A 286 0.24 -5.14 -2.04
CA HIS A 286 0.39 -6.11 -3.12
C HIS A 286 0.19 -7.57 -2.69
N ALA A 287 -0.91 -7.83 -1.97
CA ALA A 287 -1.33 -9.19 -1.67
C ALA A 287 -1.80 -9.87 -2.97
N ARG A 288 -1.24 -11.04 -3.28
CA ARG A 288 -1.56 -11.81 -4.49
C ARG A 288 -1.73 -13.28 -4.16
N TRP A 289 -2.66 -13.92 -4.87
CA TRP A 289 -2.70 -15.37 -4.92
C TRP A 289 -1.50 -15.90 -5.72
N ILE A 290 -0.78 -16.86 -5.15
CA ILE A 290 0.18 -17.69 -5.88
C ILE A 290 -0.50 -18.97 -6.32
N SER A 291 -1.18 -19.65 -5.39
CA SER A 291 -1.97 -20.84 -5.65
C SER A 291 -2.99 -21.08 -4.53
N GLU A 292 -4.05 -21.80 -4.83
CA GLU A 292 -5.07 -22.19 -3.85
C GLU A 292 -5.58 -23.60 -4.21
N ASN A 293 -5.78 -24.43 -3.20
CA ASN A 293 -6.43 -25.73 -3.32
C ASN A 293 -7.34 -25.96 -2.10
N ALA A 294 -7.97 -27.13 -2.02
CA ALA A 294 -8.95 -27.45 -0.98
C ALA A 294 -8.43 -27.34 0.47
N THR A 295 -7.12 -27.40 0.69
CA THR A 295 -6.53 -27.36 2.05
C THR A 295 -5.49 -26.27 2.24
N HIS A 296 -5.01 -25.61 1.19
CA HIS A 296 -3.95 -24.61 1.31
C HIS A 296 -4.18 -23.42 0.38
N THR A 297 -3.98 -22.23 0.92
CA THR A 297 -3.89 -20.98 0.16
C THR A 297 -2.47 -20.45 0.27
N LEU A 298 -1.77 -20.28 -0.85
CA LEU A 298 -0.43 -19.71 -0.92
C LEU A 298 -0.53 -18.28 -1.45
N LEU A 299 -0.03 -17.32 -0.68
CA LEU A 299 -0.10 -15.89 -0.98
C LEU A 299 1.29 -15.26 -0.98
N SER A 300 1.47 -14.21 -1.78
CA SER A 300 2.58 -13.25 -1.60
C SER A 300 2.06 -11.91 -1.13
N LEU A 301 2.83 -11.19 -0.32
CA LEU A 301 2.62 -9.79 0.02
C LEU A 301 3.96 -9.04 0.18
N PHE A 302 3.91 -7.72 0.11
CA PHE A 302 5.04 -6.86 0.45
C PHE A 302 4.76 -6.18 1.80
N ASP A 303 5.47 -6.59 2.84
CA ASP A 303 5.41 -6.00 4.17
C ASP A 303 6.24 -4.72 4.20
N ASN A 304 5.57 -3.57 4.25
CA ASN A 304 6.25 -2.29 4.35
C ASN A 304 6.85 -2.09 5.74
N ALA A 305 6.22 -2.64 6.79
CA ALA A 305 6.57 -2.43 8.19
C ALA A 305 6.62 -0.95 8.64
N SER A 306 6.05 -0.04 7.84
CA SER A 306 6.04 1.40 8.12
C SER A 306 4.87 2.13 7.46
N ASN A 307 4.36 3.18 8.12
CA ASN A 307 3.43 4.15 7.54
C ASN A 307 4.06 5.55 7.36
N ASN A 308 5.40 5.64 7.37
CA ASN A 308 6.21 6.86 7.36
C ASN A 308 6.18 7.72 8.64
N TYR A 309 5.33 7.39 9.61
CA TYR A 309 5.26 8.06 10.92
C TYR A 309 5.65 7.10 12.05
N ASN A 310 5.31 5.83 11.87
CA ASN A 310 5.57 4.70 12.76
C ASN A 310 6.28 3.61 11.97
N TRP A 311 7.21 2.91 12.63
CA TRP A 311 7.91 1.74 12.12
C TRP A 311 7.65 0.57 13.07
N THR A 312 7.21 -0.57 12.52
CA THR A 312 7.03 -1.81 13.28
C THR A 312 8.13 -2.83 13.00
N GLY A 313 8.97 -2.57 11.99
CA GLY A 313 10.13 -3.36 11.63
C GLY A 313 11.28 -2.45 11.20
N SER A 314 12.51 -2.96 11.26
CA SER A 314 13.69 -2.23 10.80
C SER A 314 13.80 -2.21 9.28
N GLU A 315 13.19 -3.17 8.59
CA GLU A 315 13.27 -3.37 7.14
C GLU A 315 11.89 -3.71 6.57
N SER A 316 11.68 -3.41 5.28
CA SER A 316 10.57 -3.96 4.52
C SER A 316 10.92 -5.35 3.97
N SER A 317 9.92 -6.21 3.77
CA SER A 317 10.15 -7.58 3.28
C SER A 317 9.11 -8.06 2.28
N GLY A 318 9.53 -8.89 1.32
CA GLY A 318 8.62 -9.70 0.53
C GLY A 318 8.33 -11.01 1.27
N ILE A 319 7.05 -11.32 1.50
CA ILE A 319 6.63 -12.51 2.24
C ILE A 319 5.84 -13.42 1.31
N ILE A 320 6.19 -14.71 1.30
CA ILE A 320 5.35 -15.78 0.76
C ILE A 320 4.88 -16.61 1.96
N LEU A 321 3.56 -16.79 2.10
CA LEU A 321 2.95 -17.47 3.24
C LEU A 321 1.88 -18.44 2.78
N SER A 322 1.69 -19.51 3.56
CA SER A 322 0.60 -20.46 3.37
C SER A 322 -0.41 -20.37 4.50
N ILE A 323 -1.69 -20.40 4.16
CA ILE A 323 -2.81 -20.60 5.08
C ILE A 323 -3.27 -22.05 4.89
N SER A 324 -3.49 -22.78 5.99
CA SER A 324 -3.87 -24.20 6.02
C SER A 324 -5.06 -24.43 6.95
#